data_AF-A0ABD2HGA7-F1
#
_entry.id   AF-A0ABD2HGA7-F1
#
_cell.length_a   1.000
_cell.length_b   1.000
_cell.length_c   1.000
_cell.angle_alpha   90.00
_cell.angle_beta   90.00
_cell.angle_gamma   90.00
#
_symmetry.space_group_name_H-M   'P 1'
#
loop_
_entity.id
_entity.type
_entity.pdbx_description
1 polymer ?
#
loop_
_entity_poly.entity_id
_entity_poly.type
_entity_poly.pdbx_seq_one_letter_code
_entity_poly.pdbx_strand_id
1 'polypeptide(L)'
;MVSLGNLAEQSRALSNIQISNTPLRDFPDLEERLRFKLQLSTDTVLGKLNDNMSSLQSVRDSISNQVSAVVHLYEQNADILDLLTVTERSATGPSVSDMMGWLHDAERHFRQQFLRRKTVLQTLRPDDLTLLESAPKRWKSLESPGALAPRGQIRQNASE
;
A
#
# COMPACT_ATOMS: atom_id res chain seq x y z
N MET A 1 -0.23 -0.41 -10.75
CA MET A 1 -0.09 1.04 -11.04
C MET A 1 0.33 1.32 -12.48
N VAL A 2 1.38 0.70 -13.03
CA VAL A 2 1.81 0.90 -14.43
C VAL A 2 0.66 0.76 -15.44
N SER A 3 -0.15 -0.30 -15.32
CA SER A 3 -1.32 -0.51 -16.18
C SER A 3 -2.31 0.67 -16.17
N LEU A 4 -2.50 1.35 -15.03
CA LEU A 4 -3.39 2.50 -14.93
C LEU A 4 -2.82 3.72 -15.66
N GLY A 5 -1.50 3.94 -15.53
CA GLY A 5 -0.82 5.01 -16.27
C GLY A 5 -0.89 4.80 -17.78
N ASN A 6 -0.67 3.57 -18.25
CA ASN A 6 -0.77 3.22 -19.67
C ASN A 6 -2.18 3.42 -20.23
N LEU A 7 -3.22 3.09 -19.44
CA LEU A 7 -4.62 3.30 -19.85
C LEU A 7 -4.94 4.79 -19.98
N ALA A 8 -4.46 5.61 -19.05
CA ALA A 8 -4.67 7.04 -19.10
C ALA A 8 -3.93 7.70 -20.29
N GLU A 9 -2.71 7.25 -20.59
CA GLU A 9 -1.97 7.67 -21.79
C GLU A 9 -2.71 7.30 -23.07
N GLN A 10 -3.27 6.08 -23.15
CA GLN A 10 -4.09 5.64 -24.29
C GLN A 10 -5.36 6.49 -24.44
N SER A 11 -6.04 6.80 -23.32
CA SER A 11 -7.21 7.68 -23.33
C SER A 11 -6.86 9.07 -23.83
N ARG A 12 -5.71 9.63 -23.41
CA ARG A 12 -5.24 10.93 -23.92
C ARG A 12 -4.88 10.88 -25.39
N ALA A 13 -4.18 9.83 -25.83
CA ALA A 13 -3.83 9.64 -27.24
C ALA A 13 -5.09 9.57 -28.11
N LEU A 14 -6.12 8.85 -27.67
CA LEU A 14 -7.41 8.76 -28.36
C LEU A 14 -8.11 10.13 -28.44
N SER A 15 -8.06 10.95 -27.39
CA SER A 15 -8.62 12.31 -27.41
C SER A 15 -7.86 13.28 -28.34
N ASN A 16 -6.58 13.03 -28.59
CA ASN A 16 -5.74 13.87 -29.43
C ASN A 16 -5.77 13.48 -30.92
N ILE A 17 -6.30 12.30 -31.25
CA ILE A 17 -6.36 11.78 -32.62
C ILE A 17 -7.75 12.03 -33.21
N GLN A 18 -7.79 12.62 -34.39
CA GLN A 18 -9.01 12.68 -35.19
C GLN A 18 -9.09 11.44 -36.08
N ILE A 19 -9.85 10.42 -35.66
CA ILE A 19 -9.90 9.11 -36.36
C ILE A 19 -10.34 9.24 -37.81
N SER A 20 -11.20 10.21 -38.14
CA SER A 20 -11.62 10.50 -39.52
C SER A 20 -10.47 10.84 -40.47
N ASN A 21 -9.33 11.32 -39.94
CA ASN A 21 -8.13 11.66 -40.71
C ASN A 21 -7.12 10.51 -40.80
N THR A 22 -7.49 9.32 -40.32
CA THR A 22 -6.63 8.14 -40.31
C THR A 22 -7.16 7.08 -41.28
N PRO A 23 -6.35 6.05 -41.64
CA PRO A 23 -6.85 4.90 -42.38
C PRO A 23 -7.98 4.13 -41.69
N LEU A 24 -8.27 4.41 -40.42
CA LEU A 24 -9.35 3.77 -39.65
C LEU A 24 -10.71 4.45 -39.81
N ARG A 25 -10.81 5.49 -40.66
CA ARG A 25 -12.05 6.25 -40.91
C ARG A 25 -13.24 5.39 -41.39
N ASP A 26 -12.97 4.24 -41.99
CA ASP A 26 -14.00 3.34 -42.51
C ASP A 26 -14.73 2.57 -41.37
N PHE A 27 -14.31 2.76 -40.11
CA PHE A 27 -14.93 2.21 -38.92
C PHE A 27 -15.60 3.31 -38.08
N PRO A 28 -16.86 3.69 -38.38
CA PRO A 28 -17.52 4.84 -37.76
C PRO A 28 -17.68 4.72 -36.25
N ASP A 29 -17.91 3.52 -35.73
CA ASP A 29 -18.11 3.27 -34.28
C ASP A 29 -16.80 3.04 -33.51
N LEU A 30 -15.64 3.05 -34.19
CA LEU A 30 -14.38 2.62 -33.57
C LEU A 30 -13.99 3.52 -32.39
N GLU A 31 -14.15 4.82 -32.53
CA GLU A 31 -13.81 5.79 -31.50
C GLU A 31 -14.60 5.56 -30.21
N GLU A 32 -15.92 5.41 -30.33
CA GLU A 32 -16.81 5.14 -29.20
C GLU A 32 -16.47 3.81 -28.53
N ARG A 33 -16.25 2.75 -29.33
CA ARG A 33 -15.88 1.42 -28.82
C ARG A 33 -14.54 1.44 -28.09
N LEU A 34 -13.56 2.18 -28.59
CA LEU A 34 -12.26 2.34 -27.93
C LEU A 34 -12.39 3.11 -26.62
N ARG A 35 -13.15 4.22 -26.59
CA ARG A 35 -13.43 4.96 -25.35
C ARG A 35 -14.10 4.07 -24.32
N PHE A 36 -15.15 3.36 -24.71
CA PHE A 36 -15.86 2.43 -23.83
C PHE A 36 -14.92 1.35 -23.26
N LYS A 37 -14.09 0.74 -24.12
CA LYS A 37 -13.14 -0.29 -23.70
C LYS A 37 -12.07 0.24 -22.75
N LEU A 38 -11.56 1.46 -22.99
CA LEU A 38 -10.58 2.12 -22.12
C LEU A 38 -11.18 2.48 -20.76
N GLN A 39 -12.41 2.99 -20.75
CA GLN A 39 -13.16 3.29 -19.52
C GLN A 39 -13.39 2.01 -18.70
N LEU A 40 -13.94 0.96 -19.32
CA LEU A 40 -14.17 -0.32 -18.66
C LEU A 40 -12.88 -0.93 -18.09
N SER A 41 -11.78 -0.82 -18.83
CA SER A 41 -10.47 -1.31 -18.38
C SER A 41 -9.94 -0.49 -17.20
N THR A 42 -10.14 0.84 -17.22
CA THR A 42 -9.76 1.75 -16.13
C THR A 42 -10.54 1.40 -14.86
N ASP A 43 -11.86 1.26 -14.97
CA ASP A 43 -12.74 0.89 -13.85
C ASP A 43 -12.35 -0.48 -13.26
N THR A 44 -12.05 -1.45 -14.13
CA THR A 44 -11.58 -2.78 -13.71
C THR A 44 -10.27 -2.70 -12.92
N VAL A 45 -9.32 -1.90 -13.37
CA VAL A 45 -8.03 -1.72 -12.67
C VAL A 45 -8.23 -1.00 -11.34
N LEU A 46 -9.08 0.04 -11.29
CA LEU A 46 -9.40 0.75 -10.06
C LEU A 46 -10.12 -0.15 -9.05
N GLY A 47 -11.05 -0.99 -9.50
CA GLY A 47 -11.71 -2.00 -8.68
C GLY A 47 -10.71 -2.96 -8.03
N LYS A 48 -9.81 -3.55 -8.83
CA LYS A 48 -8.74 -4.42 -8.32
C LYS A 48 -7.82 -3.72 -7.32
N LEU A 49 -7.52 -2.44 -7.54
CA LEU A 49 -6.72 -1.65 -6.58
C LEU A 49 -7.45 -1.46 -5.25
N ASN A 50 -8.77 -1.27 -5.29
CA ASN A 50 -9.60 -1.16 -4.09
C ASN A 50 -9.69 -2.49 -3.32
N ASP A 51 -9.81 -3.61 -4.03
CA ASP A 51 -9.80 -4.95 -3.41
C ASP A 51 -8.46 -5.21 -2.71
N ASN A 52 -7.35 -4.93 -3.40
CA ASN A 52 -6.01 -5.04 -2.81
C ASN A 52 -5.83 -4.13 -1.59
N MET A 53 -6.41 -2.92 -1.63
CA MET A 53 -6.39 -1.99 -0.50
C MET A 53 -7.18 -2.54 0.69
N SER A 54 -8.29 -3.22 0.45
CA SER A 54 -9.10 -3.88 1.48
C SER A 54 -8.35 -5.05 2.12
N SER A 55 -7.61 -5.83 1.33
CA SER A 55 -6.71 -6.87 1.85
C SER A 55 -5.60 -6.28 2.72
N LEU A 56 -4.96 -5.17 2.29
CA LEU A 56 -3.97 -4.46 3.11
C LEU A 56 -4.57 -3.89 4.40
N GLN A 57 -5.82 -3.43 4.35
CA GLN A 57 -6.55 -2.98 5.52
C GLN A 57 -6.68 -4.11 6.55
N SER A 58 -7.10 -5.29 6.10
CA SER A 58 -7.25 -6.48 6.95
C SER A 58 -5.94 -6.88 7.63
N VAL A 59 -4.82 -6.85 6.91
CA VAL A 59 -3.49 -7.12 7.50
C VAL A 59 -3.14 -6.10 8.58
N ARG A 60 -3.33 -4.81 8.31
CA ARG A 60 -3.11 -3.74 9.30
C ARG A 60 -3.97 -3.95 10.55
N ASP A 61 -5.25 -4.26 10.36
CA ASP A 61 -6.22 -4.42 11.46
C ASP A 61 -5.89 -5.65 12.29
N SER A 62 -5.52 -6.76 11.65
CA SER A 62 -5.05 -7.96 12.33
C SER A 62 -3.84 -7.67 13.22
N ILE A 63 -2.84 -6.96 12.71
CA ILE A 63 -1.64 -6.59 13.48
C ILE A 63 -2.00 -5.68 14.65
N SER A 64 -2.83 -4.65 14.42
CA SER A 64 -3.27 -3.73 15.48
C SER A 64 -4.04 -4.45 16.59
N ASN A 65 -4.89 -5.41 16.23
CA ASN A 65 -5.63 -6.24 17.19
C ASN A 65 -4.69 -7.14 18.00
N GLN A 66 -3.68 -7.76 17.35
CA GLN A 66 -2.70 -8.59 18.06
C GLN A 66 -1.84 -7.77 19.03
N VAL A 67 -1.38 -6.59 18.60
CA VAL A 67 -0.63 -5.69 19.50
C VAL A 67 -1.49 -5.24 20.67
N SER A 68 -2.76 -4.87 20.42
CA SER A 68 -3.70 -4.51 21.49
C SER A 68 -3.91 -5.66 22.48
N ALA A 69 -4.05 -6.90 21.99
CA ALA A 69 -4.21 -8.08 22.85
C ALA A 69 -2.97 -8.33 23.74
N VAL A 70 -1.77 -8.19 23.18
CA VAL A 70 -0.51 -8.35 23.95
C VAL A 70 -0.33 -7.23 24.98
N VAL A 71 -0.63 -5.97 24.61
CA VAL A 71 -0.62 -4.84 25.55
C VAL A 71 -1.59 -5.08 26.70
N HIS A 72 -2.81 -5.53 26.39
CA HIS A 72 -3.80 -5.80 27.42
C HIS A 72 -3.35 -6.92 28.37
N LEU A 73 -2.74 -7.99 27.84
CA LEU A 73 -2.17 -9.07 28.66
C LEU A 73 -1.04 -8.55 29.56
N TYR A 74 -0.17 -7.68 29.04
CA TYR A 74 0.89 -7.05 29.83
C TYR A 74 0.30 -6.21 30.97
N GLU A 75 -0.69 -5.37 30.67
CA GLU A 75 -1.38 -4.53 31.67
C GLU A 75 -2.05 -5.37 32.77
N GLN A 76 -2.68 -6.49 32.43
CA GLN A 76 -3.28 -7.42 33.39
C GLN A 76 -2.26 -8.06 34.35
N ASN A 77 -1.00 -8.16 33.95
CA ASN A 77 0.06 -8.80 34.74
C ASN A 77 1.06 -7.78 35.31
N ALA A 78 0.79 -6.47 35.18
CA ALA A 78 1.72 -5.41 35.56
C ALA A 78 2.06 -5.42 37.05
N ASP A 79 1.14 -5.87 37.91
CA ASP A 79 1.36 -5.95 39.37
C ASP A 79 2.33 -7.07 39.76
N ILE A 80 2.52 -8.07 38.88
CA ILE A 80 3.38 -9.24 39.11
C ILE A 80 4.72 -9.09 38.38
N LEU A 81 4.73 -8.32 37.28
CA LEU A 81 5.90 -8.06 36.45
C LEU A 81 6.65 -6.83 36.95
N ASP A 82 7.69 -7.05 37.76
CA ASP A 82 8.56 -5.95 38.18
C ASP A 82 9.41 -5.40 37.01
N LEU A 83 9.88 -4.16 37.15
CA LEU A 83 10.62 -3.47 36.10
C LEU A 83 11.89 -4.22 35.68
N LEU A 84 12.53 -4.90 36.63
CA LEU A 84 13.77 -5.62 36.38
C LEU A 84 13.51 -6.85 35.50
N THR A 85 12.46 -7.62 35.78
CA THR A 85 12.03 -8.77 34.97
C THR A 85 11.67 -8.36 33.54
N VAL A 86 10.97 -7.23 33.36
CA VAL A 86 10.52 -6.77 32.03
C VAL A 86 11.68 -6.26 31.16
N THR A 87 12.77 -5.81 31.77
CA THR A 87 13.95 -5.27 31.08
C THR A 87 15.10 -6.27 30.95
N GLU A 88 15.05 -7.39 31.68
CA GLU A 88 16.05 -8.44 31.63
C GLU A 88 16.10 -9.09 30.24
N ARG A 89 17.32 -9.18 29.70
CA ARG A 89 17.62 -9.90 28.46
C ARG A 89 18.25 -11.24 28.82
N SER A 90 17.91 -12.29 28.07
CA SER A 90 18.58 -13.58 28.21
C SER A 90 19.67 -13.76 27.15
N ALA A 91 20.51 -14.78 27.31
CA ALA A 91 21.51 -15.14 26.30
C ALA A 91 20.88 -15.56 24.96
N THR A 92 19.60 -15.96 24.97
CA THR A 92 18.88 -16.52 23.82
C THR A 92 17.74 -15.65 23.32
N GLY A 93 17.41 -14.55 23.99
CA GLY A 93 16.22 -13.78 23.67
C GLY A 93 16.24 -12.31 24.12
N PRO A 94 15.48 -11.45 23.42
CA PRO A 94 15.24 -10.08 23.83
C PRO A 94 14.44 -10.00 25.14
N SER A 95 14.44 -8.83 25.78
CA SER A 95 13.57 -8.59 26.93
C SER A 95 12.11 -8.41 26.52
N VAL A 96 11.19 -8.49 27.47
CA VAL A 96 9.77 -8.19 27.22
C VAL A 96 9.60 -6.75 26.72
N SER A 97 10.33 -5.80 27.30
CA SER A 97 10.35 -4.40 26.86
C SER A 97 10.78 -4.25 25.39
N ASP A 98 11.81 -4.97 24.96
CA ASP A 98 12.26 -4.96 23.56
C ASP A 98 11.19 -5.55 22.62
N MET A 99 10.59 -6.69 22.99
CA MET A 99 9.55 -7.34 22.19
C MET A 99 8.33 -6.43 22.02
N MET A 100 7.90 -5.76 23.10
CA MET A 100 6.83 -4.76 23.05
C MET A 100 7.19 -3.60 22.13
N GLY A 101 8.42 -3.09 22.22
CA GLY A 101 8.94 -2.07 21.31
C GLY A 101 8.87 -2.51 19.85
N TRP A 102 9.26 -3.76 19.55
CA TRP A 102 9.21 -4.29 18.18
C TRP A 102 7.79 -4.44 17.66
N LEU A 103 6.85 -4.88 18.51
CA LEU A 103 5.43 -4.97 18.16
C LEU A 103 4.85 -3.60 17.81
N HIS A 104 5.15 -2.57 18.61
CA HIS A 104 4.73 -1.20 18.31
C HIS A 104 5.40 -0.64 17.04
N ASP A 105 6.68 -0.92 16.82
CA ASP A 105 7.37 -0.53 15.59
C ASP A 105 6.73 -1.19 14.36
N ALA A 106 6.39 -2.48 14.44
CA ALA A 106 5.70 -3.20 13.38
C ALA A 106 4.30 -2.61 13.11
N GLU A 107 3.49 -2.40 14.15
CA GLU A 107 2.17 -1.81 14.04
C GLU A 107 2.22 -0.42 13.39
N ARG A 108 3.14 0.44 13.86
CA ARG A 108 3.39 1.76 13.29
C ARG A 108 3.77 1.67 11.82
N HIS A 109 4.64 0.73 11.46
CA HIS A 109 5.04 0.50 10.08
C HIS A 109 3.84 0.18 9.21
N PHE A 110 3.05 -0.85 9.54
CA PHE A 110 1.90 -1.24 8.72
C PHE A 110 0.84 -0.15 8.64
N ARG A 111 0.58 0.58 9.73
CA ARG A 111 -0.33 1.73 9.74
C ARG A 111 0.13 2.82 8.79
N GLN A 112 1.40 3.19 8.83
CA GLN A 112 1.97 4.22 7.95
C GLN A 112 1.96 3.78 6.47
N GLN A 113 2.35 2.53 6.21
CA GLN A 113 2.36 1.95 4.87
C GLN A 113 0.96 1.90 4.26
N PHE A 114 -0.05 1.55 5.06
CA PHE A 114 -1.45 1.59 4.68
C PHE A 114 -1.91 3.01 4.36
N LEU A 115 -1.67 3.97 5.27
CA LEU A 115 -2.12 5.35 5.10
C LEU A 115 -1.51 5.99 3.86
N ARG A 116 -0.20 5.87 3.65
CA ARG A 116 0.49 6.41 2.47
C ARG A 116 -0.11 5.90 1.16
N ARG A 117 -0.34 4.58 1.06
CA ARG A 117 -0.97 3.97 -0.14
C ARG A 117 -2.41 4.41 -0.31
N LYS A 118 -3.20 4.41 0.77
CA LYS A 118 -4.60 4.86 0.76
C LYS A 118 -4.72 6.30 0.26
N THR A 119 -3.88 7.20 0.74
CA THR A 119 -3.86 8.60 0.31
C THR A 119 -3.63 8.71 -1.19
N VAL A 120 -2.67 7.99 -1.76
CA VAL A 120 -2.44 8.02 -3.22
C VAL A 120 -3.67 7.51 -3.96
N LEU A 121 -4.25 6.37 -3.56
CA LEU A 121 -5.42 5.82 -4.24
C LEU A 121 -6.64 6.74 -4.18
N GLN A 122 -6.88 7.42 -3.04
CA GLN A 122 -8.00 8.35 -2.89
C GLN A 122 -7.91 9.58 -3.79
N THR A 123 -6.71 9.92 -4.29
CA THR A 123 -6.56 11.01 -5.26
C THR A 123 -6.86 10.59 -6.70
N LEU A 124 -6.96 9.29 -6.99
CA LEU A 124 -7.17 8.83 -8.36
C LEU A 124 -8.63 9.02 -8.75
N ARG A 125 -8.86 9.75 -9.83
CA ARG A 125 -10.18 9.96 -10.44
C ARG A 125 -10.14 9.42 -11.88
N PRO A 126 -11.13 8.64 -12.32
CA PRO A 126 -11.21 8.16 -13.70
C PRO A 126 -11.09 9.29 -14.74
N ASP A 127 -11.66 10.45 -14.44
CA ASP A 127 -11.73 11.59 -15.36
C ASP A 127 -10.45 12.46 -15.36
N ASP A 128 -9.55 12.28 -14.38
CA ASP A 128 -8.30 13.03 -14.30
C ASP A 128 -7.13 12.22 -14.84
N LEU A 129 -6.97 12.24 -16.17
CA LEU A 129 -5.91 11.52 -16.87
C LEU A 129 -4.51 11.91 -16.39
N THR A 130 -4.30 13.15 -15.92
CA THR A 130 -2.99 13.61 -15.43
C THR A 130 -2.62 12.91 -14.12
N LEU A 131 -3.59 12.78 -13.20
CA LEU A 131 -3.39 12.05 -11.96
C LEU A 131 -3.22 10.55 -12.19
N LEU A 132 -3.95 9.97 -13.14
CA LEU A 132 -3.85 8.55 -13.48
C LEU A 132 -2.50 8.20 -14.13
N GLU A 133 -2.00 9.03 -15.05
CA GLU A 133 -0.69 8.84 -15.68
C GLU A 133 0.48 9.00 -14.72
N SER A 134 0.39 9.95 -13.78
CA SER A 134 1.43 10.16 -12.77
C SER A 134 1.38 9.11 -11.64
N ALA A 135 0.32 8.32 -11.56
CA ALA A 135 0.08 7.34 -10.50
C ALA A 135 1.22 6.30 -10.32
N PRO A 136 1.83 5.72 -11.38
CA PRO A 136 2.98 4.81 -11.23
C PRO A 136 4.18 5.45 -10.55
N LYS A 137 4.52 6.69 -10.93
CA LYS A 137 5.64 7.44 -10.34
C LYS A 137 5.38 7.76 -8.87
N ARG A 138 4.17 8.25 -8.57
CA ARG A 138 3.73 8.55 -7.19
C ARG A 138 3.76 7.29 -6.32
N TRP A 139 3.30 6.16 -6.84
CA TRP A 139 3.35 4.88 -6.13
C TRP A 139 4.77 4.43 -5.83
N LYS A 140 5.67 4.50 -6.83
CA LYS A 140 7.08 4.13 -6.66
C LYS A 140 7.79 4.98 -5.59
N SER A 141 7.41 6.26 -5.46
CA SER A 141 7.96 7.13 -4.40
C SER A 141 7.61 6.66 -2.97
N LEU A 142 6.55 5.86 -2.81
CA LEU A 142 6.18 5.29 -1.50
C LEU A 142 7.14 4.19 -1.03
N GLU A 143 7.84 3.54 -1.97
CA GLU A 143 8.78 2.45 -1.70
C GLU A 143 10.14 2.96 -1.22
N SER A 144 10.37 4.28 -1.24
CA SER A 144 11.61 4.89 -0.77
C SER A 144 11.75 4.70 0.76
N PRO A 145 12.88 4.14 1.24
CA PRO A 145 13.04 3.77 2.64
C PRO A 145 13.24 5.02 3.50
N GLY A 146 12.13 5.54 4.05
CA GLY A 146 12.13 6.63 5.03
C GLY A 146 11.61 6.21 6.41
N ALA A 147 11.37 4.92 6.65
CA ALA A 147 10.89 4.43 7.94
C ALA A 147 11.54 3.09 8.23
N LEU A 148 12.23 3.00 9.38
CA LEU A 148 12.88 1.81 9.91
C LEU A 148 12.06 0.55 9.57
N ALA A 149 12.71 -0.42 8.92
CA ALA A 149 12.23 -1.79 8.98
C ALA A 149 12.09 -2.19 10.46
N PRO A 150 11.06 -2.97 10.84
CA PRO A 150 10.92 -3.45 12.20
C PRO A 150 12.24 -4.10 12.64
N ARG A 151 12.77 -3.65 13.78
CA ARG A 151 14.14 -3.96 14.24
C ARG A 151 14.42 -5.47 14.37
N GLY A 152 13.38 -6.29 14.45
CA GLY A 152 13.45 -7.76 14.46
C GLY A 152 14.02 -8.40 13.18
N GLN A 153 14.15 -7.66 12.07
CA GLN A 153 14.64 -8.22 10.80
C GLN A 153 16.13 -7.99 10.53
N ILE A 154 16.83 -7.20 11.34
CA ILE A 154 18.23 -6.80 11.08
C ILE A 154 19.25 -7.77 11.71
N ARG A 155 18.85 -8.65 12.63
CA ARG A 155 19.80 -9.52 13.35
C ARG A 155 20.11 -10.88 12.71
N GLN A 156 19.49 -11.24 11.58
CA GLN A 156 19.81 -12.50 10.90
C GLN A 156 20.96 -12.42 9.89
N ASN A 157 21.50 -11.24 9.57
CA ASN A 157 22.54 -11.07 8.55
C ASN A 157 23.91 -10.61 9.11
N ALA A 158 24.17 -10.84 10.40
CA ALA A 158 25.45 -10.49 11.03
C ALA A 158 26.01 -11.68 11.84
N SER A 159 26.12 -12.84 11.18
CA SER A 159 26.88 -14.01 11.64
C SER A 159 27.33 -14.82 10.42
N GLU A 160 28.28 -14.28 9.65
CA GLU A 160 29.27 -15.04 8.88
C GLU A 160 30.64 -14.38 9.09
#